data_AF-A0A3L9MFK1-F1
#
_entry.id   AF-A0A3L9MFK1-F1
#
_cell.length_a   1.000
_cell.length_b   1.000
_cell.length_c   1.000
_cell.angle_alpha   90.00
_cell.angle_beta   90.00
_cell.angle_gamma   90.00
#
_symmetry.space_group_name_H-M   'P 1'
#
loop_
_entity.id
_entity.type
_entity.pdbx_description
1 polymer ?
#
loop_
_entity_poly.entity_id
_entity_poly.type
_entity_poly.pdbx_seq_one_letter_code
_entity_poly.pdbx_strand_id
1 'polypeptide(L)'
;MVLTYTLIAFFCLLIPTIHQLIFGFLAKDRWSINKVGIRSATMQLAGTAIAYILFMKMEGANPSLAFQTGITFLISVGLVVVIQHLLMTIRQK
;
A
#
# COMPACT_ATOMS: atom_id res chain seq x y z
N MET A 1 -15.08 -17.08 11.33
CA MET A 1 -15.53 -16.01 10.40
C MET A 1 -14.69 -14.75 10.55
N VAL A 2 -14.55 -14.20 11.77
CA VAL A 2 -13.74 -13.00 12.06
C VAL A 2 -12.31 -13.10 11.51
N LEU A 3 -11.60 -14.21 11.79
CA LEU A 3 -10.23 -14.44 11.31
C LEU A 3 -10.08 -14.33 9.78
N THR A 4 -11.05 -14.88 9.03
CA THR A 4 -11.05 -14.89 7.57
C THR A 4 -11.14 -13.46 7.00
N TYR A 5 -12.03 -12.63 7.56
CA TYR A 5 -12.16 -11.24 7.13
C TYR A 5 -10.93 -10.40 7.47
N THR A 6 -10.32 -10.61 8.63
CA THR A 6 -9.08 -9.93 9.02
C THR A 6 -7.93 -10.28 8.08
N LEU A 7 -7.79 -11.55 7.70
CA LEU A 7 -6.76 -11.99 6.75
C LEU A 7 -6.98 -11.37 5.36
N ILE A 8 -8.22 -11.37 4.85
CA ILE A 8 -8.54 -10.76 3.55
C ILE A 8 -8.21 -9.26 3.57
N ALA A 9 -8.65 -8.54 4.61
CA ALA A 9 -8.34 -7.12 4.78
C ALA A 9 -6.83 -6.86 4.86
N PHE A 10 -6.09 -7.70 5.58
CA PHE A 10 -4.63 -7.60 5.67
C PHE A 10 -3.96 -7.76 4.30
N PHE A 11 -4.33 -8.77 3.51
CA PHE A 11 -3.78 -8.95 2.16
C PHE A 11 -4.14 -7.79 1.23
N CYS A 12 -5.38 -7.28 1.29
CA CYS A 12 -5.80 -6.10 0.52
C CYS A 12 -4.94 -4.85 0.82
N LEU A 13 -4.47 -4.70 2.06
CA LEU A 13 -3.62 -3.59 2.48
C LEU A 13 -2.13 -3.82 2.22
N LEU A 14 -1.67 -5.08 2.24
CA LEU A 14 -0.26 -5.42 2.08
C LEU A 14 0.18 -5.46 0.60
N ILE A 15 -0.68 -6.00 -0.29
CA ILE A 15 -0.37 -6.18 -1.72
C ILE A 15 0.12 -4.90 -2.41
N PRO A 16 -0.51 -3.72 -2.23
CA PRO A 16 -0.07 -2.51 -2.91
C PRO A 16 1.35 -2.07 -2.51
N THR A 17 1.73 -2.32 -1.26
CA THR A 17 3.07 -2.02 -0.73
C THR A 17 4.10 -2.98 -1.30
N ILE A 18 3.80 -4.29 -1.36
CA ILE A 18 4.68 -5.28 -2.00
C ILE A 18 4.84 -4.97 -3.49
N HIS A 19 3.76 -4.60 -4.17
CA HIS A 19 3.79 -4.19 -5.58
C HIS A 19 4.73 -2.99 -5.79
N GLN A 20 4.67 -1.96 -4.93
CA GLN A 20 5.57 -0.80 -5.01
C GLN A 20 7.03 -1.20 -4.80
N LEU A 21 7.28 -2.08 -3.83
CA LEU A 21 8.61 -2.58 -3.51
C LEU A 21 9.21 -3.26 -4.75
N ILE A 22 8.55 -4.29 -5.28
CA ILE A 22 9.09 -5.10 -6.38
C ILE A 22 9.22 -4.25 -7.66
N PHE A 23 8.13 -3.66 -8.14
CA PHE A 23 8.14 -2.98 -9.43
C PHE A 23 8.84 -1.63 -9.39
N GLY A 24 8.84 -0.94 -8.25
CA GLY A 24 9.55 0.32 -8.10
C GLY A 24 11.07 0.14 -8.02
N PHE A 25 11.57 -0.98 -7.46
CA PHE A 25 13.01 -1.30 -7.51
C PHE A 25 13.47 -1.78 -8.89
N LEU A 26 12.57 -2.39 -9.68
CA LEU A 26 12.85 -2.80 -11.06
C LEU A 26 12.78 -1.64 -12.07
N ALA A 27 12.21 -0.49 -11.68
CA ALA A 27 12.13 0.68 -12.54
C ALA A 27 13.53 1.23 -12.87
N LYS A 28 13.73 1.64 -14.12
CA LYS A 28 15.02 2.15 -14.63
C LYS A 28 15.10 3.68 -14.71
N ASP A 29 13.96 4.34 -14.61
CA ASP A 29 13.82 5.79 -14.69
C ASP A 29 12.82 6.31 -13.63
N ARG A 30 12.99 7.59 -13.28
CA ARG A 30 12.18 8.28 -12.26
C ARG A 30 10.69 8.32 -12.62
N TRP A 31 10.37 8.37 -13.91
CA TRP A 31 8.98 8.44 -14.37
C TRP A 31 8.26 7.10 -14.18
N SER A 32 8.95 5.99 -14.44
CA SER A 32 8.47 4.64 -14.16
C SER A 32 8.24 4.42 -12.66
N ILE A 33 9.15 4.87 -11.79
CA ILE A 33 8.95 4.84 -10.33
C ILE A 33 7.65 5.57 -9.95
N ASN A 34 7.44 6.79 -10.46
CA ASN A 34 6.24 7.57 -10.16
C ASN A 34 4.97 6.90 -10.67
N LYS A 35 4.99 6.29 -11.86
CA LYS A 35 3.84 5.54 -12.38
C LYS A 35 3.48 4.35 -11.50
N VAL A 36 4.47 3.57 -11.08
CA VAL A 36 4.25 2.45 -10.15
C VAL A 36 3.73 2.98 -8.82
N GLY A 37 4.32 4.08 -8.32
CA GLY A 37 3.91 4.80 -7.10
C GLY A 37 2.43 5.18 -7.09
N ILE A 38 1.98 5.86 -8.15
CA ILE A 38 0.59 6.28 -8.30
C ILE A 38 -0.33 5.05 -8.37
N ARG A 39 0.06 4.01 -9.12
CA ARG A 39 -0.75 2.78 -9.22
C ARG A 39 -0.88 2.09 -7.85
N SER A 40 0.21 1.95 -7.11
CA SER A 40 0.20 1.38 -5.76
C SER A 40 -0.59 2.23 -4.78
N ALA A 41 -0.53 3.56 -4.86
CA ALA A 41 -1.35 4.45 -4.04
C ALA A 41 -2.85 4.27 -4.32
N THR A 42 -3.26 4.19 -5.60
CA THR A 42 -4.67 3.93 -5.97
C THR A 42 -5.14 2.55 -5.48
N MET A 43 -4.29 1.52 -5.63
CA MET A 43 -4.59 0.19 -5.09
C MET A 43 -4.72 0.20 -3.57
N GLN A 44 -3.92 1.00 -2.86
CA GLN A 44 -4.00 1.16 -1.42
C GLN A 44 -5.31 1.82 -0.97
N LEU A 45 -5.76 2.85 -1.68
CA LEU A 45 -7.04 3.50 -1.40
C LEU A 45 -8.20 2.51 -1.59
N ALA A 46 -8.19 1.74 -2.68
CA ALA A 46 -9.19 0.70 -2.94
C ALA A 46 -9.14 -0.41 -1.87
N GLY A 47 -7.96 -0.90 -1.52
CA GLY A 47 -7.77 -1.90 -0.47
C GLY A 47 -8.24 -1.42 0.90
N THR A 48 -8.02 -0.15 1.22
CA THR A 48 -8.48 0.48 2.46
C THR A 48 -10.00 0.59 2.50
N ALA A 49 -10.64 0.99 1.41
CA ALA A 49 -12.10 1.02 1.32
C ALA A 49 -12.71 -0.38 1.51
N ILE A 50 -12.14 -1.40 0.86
CA ILE A 50 -12.59 -2.79 1.02
C ILE A 50 -12.40 -3.25 2.47
N ALA A 51 -11.23 -3.04 3.06
CA ALA A 51 -10.94 -3.39 4.46
C ALA A 51 -11.91 -2.70 5.43
N TYR A 52 -12.21 -1.42 5.21
CA TYR A 52 -13.17 -0.66 6.01
C TYR A 52 -14.58 -1.28 5.96
N ILE A 53 -15.08 -1.59 4.76
CA ILE A 53 -16.39 -2.23 4.57
C ILE A 53 -16.43 -3.61 5.25
N LEU A 54 -15.35 -4.39 5.15
CA LEU A 54 -15.25 -5.70 5.82
C LEU A 54 -15.29 -5.55 7.35
N PHE A 55 -14.57 -4.57 7.90
CA PHE A 55 -14.57 -4.32 9.34
C PHE A 55 -15.93 -3.81 9.85
N MET A 56 -16.66 -3.00 9.07
CA MET A 56 -18.02 -2.60 9.45
C MET A 56 -19.00 -3.78 9.52
N LYS A 57 -18.76 -4.85 8.75
CA LYS A 57 -19.58 -6.07 8.77
C LYS A 57 -19.20 -7.05 9.89
N MET A 58 -18.12 -6.78 10.61
CA MET A 58 -17.66 -7.63 11.72
C MET A 58 -18.19 -7.06 13.05
N GLU A 59 -19.06 -7.81 13.72
CA GLU A 59 -19.53 -7.43 15.05
C GLU A 59 -18.35 -7.28 16.03
N GLY A 60 -18.26 -6.13 16.70
CA GLY A 60 -17.19 -5.81 17.65
C GLY A 60 -15.86 -5.33 17.04
N ALA A 61 -15.74 -5.24 15.71
CA ALA A 61 -14.54 -4.69 15.09
C ALA A 61 -14.57 -3.15 15.07
N ASN A 62 -13.40 -2.52 15.21
CA ASN A 62 -13.28 -1.07 15.08
C ASN A 62 -12.92 -0.69 13.62
N PRO A 63 -13.88 -0.17 12.82
CA PRO A 63 -13.61 0.19 11.42
C PRO A 63 -12.61 1.35 11.30
N SER A 64 -12.43 2.17 12.34
CA SER A 64 -11.39 3.21 12.34
C SER A 64 -9.98 2.62 12.26
N LEU A 65 -9.78 1.41 12.77
CA LEU A 65 -8.49 0.72 12.74
C LEU A 65 -8.11 0.34 11.31
N ALA A 66 -9.07 -0.10 10.48
CA ALA A 66 -8.84 -0.38 9.07
C ALA A 66 -8.42 0.88 8.30
N PHE A 67 -9.06 2.02 8.58
CA PHE A 67 -8.71 3.30 7.98
C PHE A 67 -7.32 3.77 8.39
N GLN A 68 -7.00 3.74 9.69
CA GLN A 68 -5.67 4.10 10.20
C GLN A 68 -4.58 3.21 9.60
N THR A 69 -4.81 1.89 9.55
CA THR A 69 -3.88 0.93 8.96
C THR A 69 -3.68 1.22 7.47
N GLY A 70 -4.77 1.51 6.74
CA GLY A 70 -4.71 1.89 5.33
C GLY A 70 -3.89 3.16 5.06
N ILE A 71 -4.04 4.19 5.90
CA ILE A 71 -3.21 5.40 5.83
C ILE A 71 -1.73 5.07 6.10
N THR A 72 -1.44 4.27 7.12
CA THR A 72 -0.06 3.87 7.44
C THR A 72 0.62 3.16 6.27
N PHE A 73 -0.08 2.24 5.60
CA PHE A 73 0.44 1.59 4.39
C PHE A 73 0.57 2.56 3.21
N LEU A 74 -0.34 3.53 3.05
CA LEU A 74 -0.22 4.56 2.00
C LEU A 74 1.02 5.43 2.20
N ILE A 75 1.28 5.84 3.44
CA ILE A 75 2.51 6.57 3.82
C ILE A 75 3.74 5.69 3.54
N SER A 76 3.65 4.39 3.83
CA SER A 76 4.74 3.43 3.57
C SER A 76 5.03 3.33 2.06
N VAL A 77 4.01 3.28 1.20
CA VAL A 77 4.19 3.34 -0.26
C VAL A 77 4.89 4.64 -0.67
N GLY A 78 4.48 5.78 -0.13
CA GLY A 78 5.12 7.08 -0.40
C GLY A 78 6.59 7.10 0.03
N LEU A 79 6.91 6.53 1.20
CA LEU A 79 8.28 6.44 1.71
C LEU A 79 9.16 5.54 0.83
N VAL A 80 8.62 4.41 0.35
CA VAL A 80 9.32 3.53 -0.60
C VAL A 80 9.62 4.27 -1.91
N VAL A 81 8.69 5.06 -2.44
CA VAL A 81 8.92 5.89 -3.64
C VAL A 81 10.08 6.88 -3.42
N VAL A 82 10.11 7.55 -2.26
CA VAL A 82 11.20 8.49 -1.91
C VAL A 82 12.54 7.77 -1.84
N ILE A 83 12.60 6.60 -1.18
CA ILE A 83 13.81 5.78 -1.11
C ILE A 83 14.29 5.36 -2.51
N GLN A 84 13.37 4.97 -3.40
CA GLN A 84 13.69 4.57 -4.77
C GLN A 84 14.28 5.74 -5.57
N HIS A 85 13.76 6.96 -5.42
CA HIS A 85 14.35 8.16 -6.04
C HIS A 85 15.75 8.49 -5.51
N LEU A 86 15.97 8.35 -4.20
CA LEU A 86 17.29 8.56 -3.58
C LEU A 86 18.30 7.55 -4.11
N LEU A 87 17.96 6.26 -4.14
CA LEU A 87 18.84 5.20 -4.63
C LEU A 87 19.16 5.35 -6.12
N MET A 88 18.21 5.77 -6.96
CA MET A 88 18.50 6.11 -8.35
C MET A 88 19.51 7.24 -8.49
N THR A 89 19.39 8.27 -7.65
CA THR A 89 20.28 9.43 -7.68
C THR A 89 21.70 9.05 -7.27
N ILE A 90 21.85 8.13 -6.32
CA ILE A 90 23.16 7.59 -5.93
C ILE A 90 23.75 6.72 -7.05
N ARG A 91 22.94 5.87 -7.71
CA ARG A 91 23.41 4.98 -8.78
C ARG A 91 23.85 5.72 -10.06
N GLN A 92 23.35 6.94 -10.28
CA GLN A 92 23.71 7.77 -11.43
C GLN A 92 24.87 8.74 -11.17
N LYS A 93 25.41 8.78 -9.94
CA LYS A 93 26.71 9.41 -9.63
C LYS A 93 27.83 8.39 -9.78
#